data_AF-A0A355BR29-F1
#
_entry.id   AF-A0A355BR29-F1
#
_cell.length_a   1.000
_cell.length_b   1.000
_cell.length_c   1.000
_cell.angle_alpha   90.00
_cell.angle_beta   90.00
_cell.angle_gamma   90.00
#
_symmetry.space_group_name_H-M   'P 1'
#
loop_
_entity.id
_entity.type
_entity.pdbx_description
1 polymer ?
#
loop_
_entity_poly.entity_id
_entity_poly.type
_entity_poly.pdbx_seq_one_letter_code
_entity_poly.pdbx_strand_id
1 'polypeptide(L)'
;LGKKKIIAETGAGQHGVATATVCALMGMECIVYMGKHDMERQRPNVERMRILGTKVVPALSGSMTLKDATNEAMRHWINHPLDTHYIIGSVVGPHPYPDMVSRFQSVISEEIKKQLIEKEGNAWPDYVVACVGGGSNAAGAFYHYLNDEHVTLIGVEAAGKGVQSGQSAATTALGKPGVLHGSKTLLMQTEDGQVVEPYSISAGLDYPGIGPQHAHLFDVGRVQFLSATDDEAMEAGIELSRLEGIIPAIESAHALAALRSLGAEKDDVVVVNLSGRGDKDLETYMRWGKY
;
A
#
# COMPACT_ATOMS: atom_id res chain seq x y z
N LEU A 1 17.92 -18.08 -7.28
CA LEU A 1 18.38 -17.03 -8.23
C LEU A 1 19.89 -16.74 -8.18
N GLY A 2 20.62 -17.12 -7.12
CA GLY A 2 22.09 -16.94 -7.04
C GLY A 2 22.56 -15.48 -6.89
N LYS A 3 21.62 -14.53 -6.80
CA LYS A 3 21.89 -13.10 -6.62
C LYS A 3 22.36 -12.82 -5.20
N LYS A 4 23.30 -11.90 -5.04
CA LYS A 4 23.89 -11.53 -3.74
C LYS A 4 23.54 -10.10 -3.33
N LYS A 5 23.02 -9.30 -4.27
CA LYS A 5 22.62 -7.92 -4.05
C LYS A 5 21.12 -7.79 -4.20
N ILE A 6 20.52 -7.02 -3.30
CA ILE A 6 19.11 -6.67 -3.31
C ILE A 6 18.99 -5.18 -3.52
N ILE A 7 18.05 -4.81 -4.38
CA ILE A 7 17.55 -3.44 -4.46
C ILE A 7 16.06 -3.40 -4.15
N ALA A 8 15.59 -2.29 -3.62
CA ALA A 8 14.17 -1.99 -3.45
C ALA A 8 13.91 -0.48 -3.58
N GLU A 9 12.66 -0.10 -3.80
CA GLU A 9 12.15 1.25 -3.62
C GLU A 9 11.44 1.40 -2.27
N THR A 10 11.21 2.61 -1.79
CA THR A 10 10.28 2.84 -0.68
C THR A 10 9.77 4.28 -0.65
N GLY A 11 8.53 4.47 -0.19
CA GLY A 11 7.89 5.77 0.07
C GLY A 11 7.87 6.03 1.58
N ALA A 12 6.86 5.51 2.28
CA ALA A 12 6.74 5.58 3.75
C ALA A 12 7.94 5.00 4.54
N GLY A 13 8.83 4.23 3.88
CA GLY A 13 10.02 3.64 4.49
C GLY A 13 9.82 2.22 5.03
N GLN A 14 8.58 1.74 5.17
CA GLN A 14 8.31 0.40 5.73
C GLN A 14 8.85 -0.73 4.85
N HIS A 15 8.60 -0.71 3.54
CA HIS A 15 9.15 -1.71 2.61
C HIS A 15 10.69 -1.69 2.60
N GLY A 16 11.29 -0.49 2.63
CA GLY A 16 12.73 -0.33 2.75
C GLY A 16 13.29 -0.94 4.03
N VAL A 17 12.66 -0.71 5.18
CA VAL A 17 13.06 -1.31 6.47
C VAL A 17 12.87 -2.83 6.47
N ALA A 18 11.76 -3.34 5.91
CA ALA A 18 11.53 -4.77 5.78
C ALA A 18 12.61 -5.45 4.91
N THR A 19 12.91 -4.86 3.76
CA THR A 19 13.97 -5.33 2.85
C THR A 19 15.34 -5.29 3.53
N ALA A 20 15.68 -4.18 4.19
CA ALA A 20 16.92 -4.02 4.94
C ALA A 20 17.08 -5.09 6.03
N THR A 21 15.98 -5.39 6.75
CA THR A 21 15.97 -6.39 7.84
C THR A 21 16.28 -7.78 7.30
N VAL A 22 15.60 -8.20 6.23
CA VAL A 22 15.85 -9.51 5.62
C VAL A 22 17.26 -9.58 5.03
N CYS A 23 17.74 -8.53 4.37
CA CYS A 23 19.10 -8.51 3.84
C CYS A 23 20.16 -8.61 4.94
N ALA A 24 19.99 -7.91 6.05
CA ALA A 24 20.88 -8.00 7.20
C ALA A 24 20.90 -9.42 7.79
N LEU A 25 19.73 -10.03 7.96
CA LEU A 25 19.58 -11.42 8.44
C LEU A 25 20.28 -12.42 7.50
N MET A 26 20.15 -12.22 6.19
CA MET A 26 20.66 -13.13 5.16
C MET A 26 22.10 -12.83 4.72
N GLY A 27 22.74 -11.79 5.29
CA GLY A 27 24.08 -11.36 4.90
C GLY A 27 24.18 -10.87 3.44
N MET A 28 23.15 -10.21 2.95
CA MET A 28 23.07 -9.70 1.57
C MET A 28 23.33 -8.19 1.50
N GLU A 29 23.97 -7.73 0.43
CA GLU A 29 24.11 -6.30 0.16
C GLU A 29 22.74 -5.71 -0.22
N CYS A 30 22.37 -4.59 0.39
CA CYS A 30 21.07 -3.96 0.20
C CYS A 30 21.22 -2.48 -0.17
N ILE A 31 20.52 -2.08 -1.22
CA ILE A 31 20.38 -0.69 -1.64
C ILE A 31 18.89 -0.35 -1.73
N VAL A 32 18.46 0.68 -1.02
CA VAL A 32 17.07 1.15 -1.07
C VAL A 32 17.02 2.54 -1.69
N TYR A 33 16.22 2.69 -2.74
CA TYR A 33 15.91 3.96 -3.36
C TYR A 33 14.69 4.59 -2.68
N MET A 34 14.78 5.88 -2.36
CA MET A 34 13.71 6.59 -1.66
C MET A 34 13.61 8.03 -2.16
N GLY A 35 12.40 8.55 -2.36
CA GLY A 35 12.20 9.95 -2.77
C GLY A 35 12.83 10.92 -1.77
N LYS A 36 13.49 11.98 -2.23
CA LYS A 36 14.14 12.95 -1.32
C LYS A 36 13.15 13.54 -0.32
N HIS A 37 11.95 13.90 -0.76
CA HIS A 37 10.93 14.44 0.14
C HIS A 37 10.41 13.39 1.12
N ASP A 38 10.32 12.12 0.68
CA ASP A 38 9.95 11.02 1.57
C ASP A 38 11.04 10.75 2.62
N MET A 39 12.32 10.85 2.26
CA MET A 39 13.43 10.72 3.20
C MET A 39 13.39 11.78 4.31
N GLU A 40 13.01 13.02 3.98
CA GLU A 40 12.84 14.11 4.95
C GLU A 40 11.66 13.81 5.91
N ARG A 41 10.50 13.42 5.36
CA ARG A 41 9.29 13.12 6.13
C ARG A 41 9.41 11.85 6.98
N GLN A 42 10.18 10.87 6.53
CA GLN A 42 10.29 9.54 7.13
C GLN A 42 11.71 9.26 7.65
N ARG A 43 12.40 10.32 8.12
CA ARG A 43 13.77 10.26 8.65
C ARG A 43 14.00 9.07 9.61
N PRO A 44 13.09 8.74 10.55
CA PRO A 44 13.29 7.57 11.42
C PRO A 44 13.45 6.24 10.65
N ASN A 45 12.73 6.03 9.55
CA ASN A 45 12.86 4.81 8.74
C ASN A 45 14.15 4.83 7.89
N VAL A 46 14.59 6.00 7.43
CA VAL A 46 15.90 6.15 6.76
C VAL A 46 17.03 5.70 7.70
N GLU A 47 17.02 6.18 8.94
CA GLU A 47 18.04 5.82 9.92
C GLU A 47 17.96 4.34 10.32
N ARG A 48 16.77 3.77 10.46
CA ARG A 48 16.61 2.31 10.69
C ARG A 48 17.26 1.48 9.59
N MET A 49 17.04 1.83 8.32
CA MET A 49 17.69 1.13 7.20
C MET A 49 19.22 1.25 7.27
N ARG A 50 19.76 2.44 7.58
CA ARG A 50 21.21 2.65 7.72
C ARG A 50 21.82 1.84 8.86
N ILE A 51 21.14 1.78 10.01
CA ILE A 51 21.53 0.95 11.16
C ILE A 51 21.59 -0.54 10.78
N LEU A 52 20.68 -0.99 9.91
CA LEU A 52 20.65 -2.35 9.35
C LEU A 52 21.72 -2.58 8.25
N GLY A 53 22.61 -1.61 7.99
CA GLY A 53 23.68 -1.73 7.00
C GLY A 53 23.23 -1.50 5.54
N THR A 54 22.01 -1.01 5.33
CA THR A 54 21.48 -0.73 3.98
C THR A 54 21.94 0.63 3.47
N LYS A 55 22.35 0.70 2.20
CA LYS A 55 22.62 1.96 1.51
C LYS A 55 21.30 2.60 1.06
N VAL A 56 20.93 3.73 1.64
CA VAL A 56 19.74 4.49 1.24
C VAL A 56 20.12 5.58 0.25
N VAL A 57 19.54 5.55 -0.96
CA VAL A 57 19.86 6.43 -2.08
C VAL A 57 18.67 7.35 -2.39
N PRO A 58 18.86 8.69 -2.37
CA PRO A 58 17.77 9.62 -2.70
C PRO A 58 17.47 9.61 -4.20
N ALA A 59 16.19 9.52 -4.55
CA ALA A 59 15.71 9.85 -5.89
C ALA A 59 15.54 11.37 -6.01
N LEU A 60 16.31 11.98 -6.92
CA LEU A 60 16.39 13.43 -7.12
C LEU A 60 15.68 13.91 -8.39
N SER A 61 15.16 12.98 -9.20
CA SER A 61 14.40 13.29 -10.40
C SER A 61 12.92 13.53 -10.09
N GLY A 62 12.23 14.25 -10.98
CA GLY A 62 10.77 14.37 -10.95
C GLY A 62 10.25 15.01 -9.66
N SER A 63 9.20 14.42 -9.10
CA SER A 63 8.55 14.85 -7.85
C SER A 63 9.34 14.46 -6.61
N MET A 64 10.41 13.66 -6.75
CA MET A 64 11.25 13.17 -5.65
C MET A 64 10.44 12.39 -4.60
N THR A 65 9.48 11.59 -5.06
CA THR A 65 8.62 10.71 -4.25
C THR A 65 8.74 9.24 -4.67
N LEU A 66 7.88 8.35 -4.16
CA LEU A 66 7.85 6.90 -4.44
C LEU A 66 7.91 6.54 -5.94
N LYS A 67 7.23 7.27 -6.81
CA LYS A 67 7.28 7.05 -8.27
C LYS A 67 8.71 7.13 -8.79
N ASP A 68 9.46 8.16 -8.38
CA ASP A 68 10.82 8.38 -8.84
C ASP A 68 11.81 7.40 -8.21
N ALA A 69 11.60 7.01 -6.95
CA ALA A 69 12.34 5.92 -6.33
C ALA A 69 12.18 4.60 -7.10
N THR A 70 10.97 4.31 -7.58
CA THR A 70 10.69 3.13 -8.43
C THR A 70 11.45 3.21 -9.74
N ASN A 71 11.45 4.38 -10.40
CA ASN A 71 12.20 4.59 -11.65
C ASN A 71 13.71 4.35 -11.46
N GLU A 72 14.29 4.87 -10.38
CA GLU A 72 15.71 4.69 -10.08
C GLU A 72 16.06 3.23 -9.73
N ALA A 73 15.20 2.53 -8.99
CA ALA A 73 15.36 1.09 -8.72
C ALA A 73 15.29 0.26 -10.01
N MET A 74 14.33 0.52 -10.90
CA MET A 74 14.23 -0.15 -12.20
C MET A 74 15.46 0.12 -13.08
N ARG A 75 15.94 1.38 -13.13
CA ARG A 75 17.17 1.73 -13.84
C ARG A 75 18.37 0.98 -13.29
N HIS A 76 18.52 0.88 -11.96
CA HIS A 76 19.57 0.08 -11.36
C HIS A 76 19.48 -1.38 -11.81
N TRP A 77 18.29 -1.97 -11.76
CA TRP A 77 18.07 -3.38 -12.07
C TRP A 77 18.46 -3.72 -13.52
N ILE A 78 18.07 -2.86 -14.47
CA ILE A 78 18.40 -3.02 -15.89
C ILE A 78 19.92 -3.00 -16.12
N ASN A 79 20.66 -2.22 -15.34
CA ASN A 79 22.12 -2.13 -15.45
C ASN A 79 22.86 -3.25 -14.68
N HIS A 80 22.18 -3.96 -13.77
CA HIS A 80 22.79 -5.02 -12.93
C HIS A 80 21.96 -6.32 -12.92
N PRO A 81 21.55 -6.88 -14.08
CA PRO A 81 20.63 -8.01 -14.11
C PRO A 81 21.27 -9.32 -13.67
N LEU A 82 22.60 -9.42 -13.63
CA LEU A 82 23.34 -10.67 -13.36
C LEU A 82 23.59 -10.95 -11.88
N ASP A 83 23.76 -9.92 -11.05
CA ASP A 83 24.11 -10.03 -9.62
C ASP A 83 23.05 -9.47 -8.66
N THR A 84 22.13 -8.63 -9.17
CA THR A 84 21.09 -7.96 -8.38
C THR A 84 19.69 -8.55 -8.60
N HIS A 85 18.94 -8.70 -7.51
CA HIS A 85 17.50 -8.94 -7.53
C HIS A 85 16.75 -7.68 -7.05
N TYR A 86 15.69 -7.33 -7.75
CA TYR A 86 14.81 -6.23 -7.37
C TYR A 86 13.60 -6.75 -6.60
N ILE A 87 13.37 -6.25 -5.39
CA ILE A 87 12.16 -6.55 -4.59
C ILE A 87 11.19 -5.36 -4.71
N ILE A 88 10.17 -5.51 -5.56
CA ILE A 88 9.05 -4.57 -5.67
C ILE A 88 8.17 -4.69 -4.42
N GLY A 89 7.82 -3.56 -3.80
CA GLY A 89 7.13 -3.52 -2.50
C GLY A 89 5.63 -3.73 -2.52
N SER A 90 5.03 -3.96 -3.68
CA SER A 90 3.58 -4.15 -3.80
C SER A 90 3.19 -5.03 -4.98
N VAL A 91 1.89 -5.23 -5.19
CA VAL A 91 1.31 -6.00 -6.30
C VAL A 91 1.27 -5.20 -7.60
N VAL A 92 2.27 -4.36 -7.81
CA VAL A 92 2.48 -3.54 -9.01
C VAL A 92 3.66 -4.10 -9.79
N GLY A 93 3.99 -3.48 -10.92
CA GLY A 93 5.15 -3.88 -11.71
C GLY A 93 4.85 -4.98 -12.73
N PRO A 94 5.86 -5.38 -13.53
CA PRO A 94 5.69 -6.40 -14.55
C PRO A 94 5.45 -7.78 -13.91
N HIS A 95 4.84 -8.70 -14.68
CA HIS A 95 4.87 -10.12 -14.33
C HIS A 95 6.33 -10.58 -14.11
N PRO A 96 6.66 -11.34 -13.05
CA PRO A 96 5.75 -12.05 -12.15
C PRO A 96 5.37 -11.31 -10.85
N TYR A 97 5.77 -10.05 -10.65
CA TYR A 97 5.67 -9.38 -9.35
C TYR A 97 4.24 -9.30 -8.79
N PRO A 98 3.21 -8.87 -9.54
CA PRO A 98 1.85 -8.83 -9.01
C PRO A 98 1.37 -10.20 -8.49
N ASP A 99 1.50 -11.27 -9.29
CA ASP A 99 1.09 -12.62 -8.88
C ASP A 99 1.91 -13.13 -7.69
N MET A 100 3.23 -12.96 -7.75
CA MET A 100 4.15 -13.41 -6.71
C MET A 100 3.88 -12.72 -5.37
N VAL A 101 3.73 -11.39 -5.36
CA VAL A 101 3.47 -10.63 -4.13
C VAL A 101 2.09 -10.95 -3.58
N SER A 102 1.05 -11.10 -4.43
CA SER A 102 -0.28 -11.52 -3.99
C SER A 102 -0.24 -12.89 -3.28
N ARG A 103 0.51 -13.85 -3.82
CA ARG A 103 0.70 -15.17 -3.19
C ARG A 103 1.45 -15.08 -1.87
N PHE A 104 2.53 -14.30 -1.78
CA PHE A 104 3.25 -14.13 -0.51
C PHE A 104 2.40 -13.44 0.56
N GLN A 105 1.49 -12.55 0.18
CA GLN A 105 0.57 -11.89 1.09
C GLN A 105 -0.70 -12.72 1.40
N SER A 106 -0.97 -13.81 0.66
CA SER A 106 -2.19 -14.62 0.82
C SER A 106 -2.35 -15.24 2.21
N VAL A 107 -1.24 -15.39 2.94
CA VAL A 107 -1.22 -15.82 4.35
C VAL A 107 -2.15 -14.98 5.23
N ILE A 108 -2.35 -13.70 4.90
CA ILE A 108 -3.30 -12.82 5.61
C ILE A 108 -4.71 -13.41 5.55
N SER A 109 -5.24 -13.67 4.34
CA SER A 109 -6.58 -14.27 4.20
C SER A 109 -6.66 -15.71 4.72
N GLU A 110 -5.55 -16.46 4.68
CA GLU A 110 -5.50 -17.82 5.21
C GLU A 110 -5.70 -17.82 6.73
N GLU A 111 -5.02 -16.90 7.42
CA GLU A 111 -5.16 -16.71 8.86
C GLU A 111 -6.53 -16.13 9.23
N ILE A 112 -7.07 -15.17 8.45
CA ILE A 112 -8.43 -14.66 8.66
C ILE A 112 -9.44 -15.81 8.63
N LYS A 113 -9.41 -16.69 7.63
CA LYS A 113 -10.34 -17.82 7.53
C LYS A 113 -10.27 -18.72 8.77
N LYS A 114 -9.06 -19.06 9.22
CA LYS A 114 -8.85 -19.88 10.42
C LYS A 114 -9.42 -19.20 11.68
N GLN A 115 -9.11 -17.92 11.86
CA GLN A 115 -9.53 -17.15 13.03
C GLN A 115 -11.04 -16.93 13.06
N LEU A 116 -11.69 -16.69 11.91
CA LEU A 116 -13.14 -16.56 11.84
C LEU A 116 -13.87 -17.86 12.17
N ILE A 117 -13.36 -19.02 11.74
CA ILE A 117 -13.92 -20.32 12.19
C ILE A 117 -13.83 -20.45 13.71
N GLU A 118 -12.71 -20.07 14.31
CA GLU A 118 -12.51 -20.17 15.76
C GLU A 118 -13.39 -19.20 16.57
N LYS A 119 -13.68 -18.00 16.04
CA LYS A 119 -14.40 -16.94 16.76
C LYS A 119 -15.89 -16.89 16.45
N GLU A 120 -16.25 -17.06 15.18
CA GLU A 120 -17.61 -16.89 14.67
C GLU A 120 -18.23 -18.22 14.20
N GLY A 121 -17.46 -19.33 14.17
CA GLY A 121 -17.92 -20.62 13.66
C GLY A 121 -18.13 -20.65 12.15
N ASN A 122 -17.77 -19.58 11.45
CA ASN A 122 -17.98 -19.35 10.02
C ASN A 122 -16.70 -18.77 9.42
N ALA A 123 -16.20 -19.33 8.31
CA ALA A 123 -14.97 -18.84 7.66
C ALA A 123 -15.20 -17.65 6.72
N TRP A 124 -16.45 -17.30 6.44
CA TRP A 124 -16.83 -16.32 5.43
C TRP A 124 -17.52 -15.11 6.08
N PRO A 125 -16.81 -13.97 6.22
CA PRO A 125 -17.39 -12.74 6.75
C PRO A 125 -18.28 -12.08 5.68
N ASP A 126 -19.15 -11.16 6.08
CA ASP A 126 -19.95 -10.37 5.15
C ASP A 126 -19.06 -9.37 4.38
N TYR A 127 -18.05 -8.81 5.07
CA TYR A 127 -17.12 -7.84 4.48
C TYR A 127 -15.66 -8.13 4.81
N VAL A 128 -14.79 -7.93 3.82
CA VAL A 128 -13.34 -7.77 4.02
C VAL A 128 -12.91 -6.42 3.45
N VAL A 129 -12.39 -5.54 4.32
CA VAL A 129 -12.04 -4.16 4.01
C VAL A 129 -10.53 -3.96 4.16
N ALA A 130 -9.89 -3.34 3.16
CA ALA A 130 -8.45 -3.07 3.19
C ALA A 130 -8.11 -1.79 2.43
N CYS A 131 -7.08 -1.06 2.88
CA CYS A 131 -6.61 0.14 2.19
C CYS A 131 -5.80 -0.22 0.94
N VAL A 132 -5.88 0.61 -0.11
CA VAL A 132 -5.26 0.34 -1.40
C VAL A 132 -4.42 1.53 -1.85
N GLY A 133 -3.10 1.35 -1.83
CA GLY A 133 -2.14 2.12 -2.63
C GLY A 133 -1.73 1.28 -3.85
N GLY A 134 -0.54 0.67 -3.81
CA GLY A 134 -0.19 -0.39 -4.76
C GLY A 134 -1.04 -1.66 -4.62
N GLY A 135 -1.54 -1.93 -3.41
CA GLY A 135 -2.60 -2.91 -3.13
C GLY A 135 -2.18 -4.27 -2.55
N SER A 136 -0.92 -4.44 -2.11
CA SER A 136 -0.42 -5.74 -1.63
C SER A 136 -1.15 -6.30 -0.41
N ASN A 137 -1.39 -5.46 0.61
CA ASN A 137 -2.13 -5.88 1.81
C ASN A 137 -3.56 -6.30 1.47
N ALA A 138 -4.23 -5.55 0.58
CA ALA A 138 -5.59 -5.83 0.13
C ALA A 138 -5.65 -7.11 -0.70
N ALA A 139 -4.70 -7.30 -1.62
CA ALA A 139 -4.60 -8.53 -2.40
C ALA A 139 -4.42 -9.75 -1.50
N GLY A 140 -3.61 -9.64 -0.45
CA GLY A 140 -3.43 -10.69 0.55
C GLY A 140 -4.68 -10.98 1.38
N ALA A 141 -5.37 -9.94 1.84
CA ALA A 141 -6.61 -10.06 2.62
C ALA A 141 -7.78 -10.63 1.78
N PHE A 142 -7.79 -10.37 0.48
CA PHE A 142 -8.86 -10.82 -0.42
C PHE A 142 -8.59 -12.20 -1.04
N TYR A 143 -7.33 -12.64 -1.08
CA TYR A 143 -6.84 -13.73 -1.93
C TYR A 143 -7.72 -14.99 -1.89
N HIS A 144 -8.02 -15.51 -0.70
CA HIS A 144 -8.84 -16.72 -0.55
C HIS A 144 -10.36 -16.49 -0.63
N TYR A 145 -10.82 -15.25 -0.71
CA TYR A 145 -12.23 -14.88 -0.85
C TYR A 145 -12.61 -14.45 -2.28
N LEU A 146 -11.66 -14.36 -3.21
CA LEU A 146 -11.92 -13.85 -4.57
C LEU A 146 -13.02 -14.61 -5.32
N ASN A 147 -13.18 -15.91 -5.06
CA ASN A 147 -14.23 -16.74 -5.68
C ASN A 147 -15.47 -16.91 -4.79
N ASP A 148 -15.47 -16.36 -3.58
CA ASP A 148 -16.59 -16.42 -2.63
C ASP A 148 -17.49 -15.18 -2.82
N GLU A 149 -18.41 -15.20 -3.81
CA GLU A 149 -19.21 -14.02 -4.22
C GLU A 149 -20.10 -13.42 -3.12
N HIS A 150 -20.43 -14.20 -2.09
CA HIS A 150 -21.20 -13.71 -0.93
C HIS A 150 -20.36 -12.85 0.03
N VAL A 151 -19.02 -12.91 -0.07
CA VAL A 151 -18.12 -12.04 0.70
C VAL A 151 -17.89 -10.75 -0.07
N THR A 152 -18.32 -9.63 0.50
CA THR A 152 -18.13 -8.31 -0.07
C THR A 152 -16.68 -7.85 0.18
N LEU A 153 -15.96 -7.55 -0.90
CA LEU A 153 -14.56 -7.12 -0.83
C LEU A 153 -14.47 -5.62 -1.11
N ILE A 154 -13.84 -4.87 -0.21
CA ILE A 154 -13.78 -3.41 -0.29
C ILE A 154 -12.33 -2.93 -0.21
N GLY A 155 -11.86 -2.37 -1.33
CA GLY A 155 -10.62 -1.60 -1.38
C GLY A 155 -10.88 -0.14 -1.05
N VAL A 156 -10.08 0.46 -0.17
CA VAL A 156 -10.21 1.89 0.17
C VAL A 156 -8.99 2.67 -0.28
N GLU A 157 -9.17 3.54 -1.27
CA GLU A 157 -8.12 4.41 -1.81
C GLU A 157 -8.05 5.76 -1.05
N ALA A 158 -6.92 6.46 -1.15
CA ALA A 158 -6.77 7.77 -0.55
C ALA A 158 -7.38 8.86 -1.44
N ALA A 159 -8.44 9.51 -0.96
CA ALA A 159 -9.05 10.65 -1.63
C ALA A 159 -8.24 11.95 -1.43
N GLY A 160 -7.25 11.99 -0.54
CA GLY A 160 -6.44 13.18 -0.27
C GLY A 160 -7.30 14.31 0.30
N LYS A 161 -7.29 15.48 -0.36
CA LYS A 161 -8.20 16.61 -0.03
C LYS A 161 -9.61 16.45 -0.63
N GLY A 162 -9.90 15.30 -1.21
CA GLY A 162 -11.15 14.99 -1.90
C GLY A 162 -10.89 14.63 -3.36
N VAL A 163 -11.69 13.71 -3.90
CA VAL A 163 -11.51 13.18 -5.28
C VAL A 163 -11.48 14.28 -6.34
N GLN A 164 -12.29 15.34 -6.20
CA GLN A 164 -12.38 16.44 -7.16
C GLN A 164 -11.43 17.62 -6.86
N SER A 165 -10.61 17.54 -5.81
CA SER A 165 -9.76 18.66 -5.37
C SER A 165 -8.53 18.89 -6.25
N GLY A 166 -8.19 17.92 -7.11
CA GLY A 166 -6.89 17.86 -7.80
C GLY A 166 -5.74 17.37 -6.91
N GLN A 167 -6.00 17.09 -5.63
CA GLN A 167 -5.03 16.52 -4.68
C GLN A 167 -5.60 15.22 -4.10
N SER A 168 -5.41 14.13 -4.86
CA SER A 168 -5.97 12.81 -4.54
C SER A 168 -5.04 11.70 -5.01
N ALA A 169 -5.25 10.48 -4.50
CA ALA A 169 -4.65 9.24 -4.98
C ALA A 169 -5.71 8.15 -5.25
N ALA A 170 -6.98 8.54 -5.44
CA ALA A 170 -8.10 7.64 -5.73
C ALA A 170 -8.06 7.16 -7.18
N THR A 171 -7.20 6.18 -7.46
CA THR A 171 -6.87 5.73 -8.82
C THR A 171 -8.04 5.09 -9.55
N THR A 172 -8.92 4.35 -8.88
CA THR A 172 -10.12 3.79 -9.53
C THR A 172 -11.16 4.85 -9.89
N ALA A 173 -11.20 5.96 -9.14
CA ALA A 173 -12.12 7.07 -9.40
C ALA A 173 -11.62 8.03 -10.48
N LEU A 174 -10.31 8.29 -10.52
CA LEU A 174 -9.69 9.33 -11.36
C LEU A 174 -8.83 8.76 -12.50
N GLY A 175 -8.42 7.51 -12.38
CA GLY A 175 -7.49 6.88 -13.30
C GLY A 175 -8.15 6.42 -14.60
N LYS A 176 -7.30 6.26 -15.62
CA LYS A 176 -7.64 5.69 -16.92
C LYS A 176 -6.71 4.52 -17.22
N PRO A 177 -7.12 3.55 -18.06
CA PRO A 177 -6.22 2.50 -18.51
C PRO A 177 -4.95 3.05 -19.15
N GLY A 178 -3.80 2.50 -18.78
CA GLY A 178 -2.52 2.83 -19.39
C GLY A 178 -1.41 1.91 -18.90
N VAL A 179 -0.16 2.28 -19.15
CA VAL A 179 1.01 1.46 -18.79
C VAL A 179 1.91 2.25 -17.84
N LEU A 180 2.08 1.73 -16.62
CA LEU A 180 2.94 2.32 -15.59
C LEU A 180 3.82 1.24 -14.99
N HIS A 181 5.11 1.56 -14.84
CA HIS A 181 6.11 0.70 -14.18
C HIS A 181 6.08 -0.75 -14.69
N GLY A 182 5.90 -0.97 -15.99
CA GLY A 182 5.93 -2.31 -16.60
C GLY A 182 4.63 -3.12 -16.51
N SER A 183 3.52 -2.51 -16.08
CA SER A 183 2.19 -3.17 -16.07
C SER A 183 1.13 -2.33 -16.78
N LYS A 184 0.19 -2.99 -17.47
CA LYS A 184 -1.05 -2.35 -17.94
C LYS A 184 -2.05 -2.33 -16.77
N THR A 185 -2.46 -1.14 -16.35
CA THR A 185 -3.31 -0.94 -15.17
C THR A 185 -4.12 0.35 -15.30
N LEU A 186 -4.89 0.72 -14.27
CA LEU A 186 -5.42 2.08 -14.10
C LEU A 186 -4.34 2.97 -13.48
N LEU A 187 -4.18 4.17 -14.04
CA LEU A 187 -3.36 5.23 -13.46
C LEU A 187 -3.97 6.61 -13.69
N MET A 188 -3.67 7.54 -12.78
CA MET A 188 -3.98 8.95 -12.97
C MET A 188 -3.00 9.55 -13.98
N GLN A 189 -3.55 10.08 -15.08
CA GLN A 189 -2.77 10.63 -16.18
C GLN A 189 -3.52 11.75 -16.90
N THR A 190 -2.78 12.67 -17.50
CA THR A 190 -3.29 13.73 -18.37
C THR A 190 -3.84 13.16 -19.67
N GLU A 191 -4.50 13.99 -20.47
CA GLU A 191 -5.01 13.57 -21.80
C GLU A 191 -3.89 13.08 -22.73
N ASP A 192 -2.69 13.67 -22.63
CA ASP A 192 -1.50 13.28 -23.39
C ASP A 192 -0.73 12.10 -22.75
N GLY A 193 -1.29 11.45 -21.72
CA GLY A 193 -0.71 10.27 -21.08
C GLY A 193 0.45 10.55 -20.11
N GLN A 194 0.62 11.79 -19.65
CA GLN A 194 1.60 12.10 -18.60
C GLN A 194 1.05 11.72 -17.23
N VAL A 195 1.86 11.07 -16.40
CA VAL A 195 1.44 10.66 -15.04
C VAL A 195 1.13 11.89 -14.19
N VAL A 196 -0.07 11.93 -13.60
CA VAL A 196 -0.46 12.97 -12.64
C VAL A 196 0.11 12.62 -11.27
N GLU A 197 0.67 13.61 -10.58
CA GLU A 197 1.21 13.40 -9.24
C GLU A 197 0.08 13.09 -8.25
N PRO A 198 0.20 11.99 -7.48
CA PRO A 198 -0.79 11.67 -6.45
C PRO A 198 -0.62 12.60 -5.25
N TYR A 199 -1.66 12.64 -4.41
CA TYR A 199 -1.56 13.22 -3.09
C TYR A 199 -2.36 12.43 -2.06
N SER A 200 -1.70 12.12 -0.94
CA SER A 200 -2.32 11.68 0.31
C SER A 200 -1.48 12.16 1.50
N ILE A 201 -2.11 12.41 2.65
CA ILE A 201 -1.38 12.55 3.91
C ILE A 201 -0.63 11.26 4.29
N SER A 202 -1.07 10.11 3.76
CA SER A 202 -0.46 8.79 3.96
C SER A 202 0.51 8.44 2.85
N ALA A 203 1.81 8.44 3.16
CA ALA A 203 2.86 8.14 2.17
C ALA A 203 2.76 6.73 1.57
N GLY A 204 2.13 5.76 2.25
CA GLY A 204 1.92 4.40 1.72
C GLY A 204 0.80 4.29 0.68
N LEU A 205 -0.11 5.27 0.63
CA LEU A 205 -1.21 5.33 -0.35
C LEU A 205 -0.95 6.37 -1.45
N ASP A 206 0.11 7.16 -1.34
CA ASP A 206 0.50 8.23 -2.27
C ASP A 206 1.15 7.69 -3.56
N TYR A 207 0.37 6.97 -4.36
CA TYR A 207 0.81 6.32 -5.60
C TYR A 207 -0.20 6.56 -6.73
N PRO A 208 0.21 6.92 -7.97
CA PRO A 208 -0.72 7.34 -9.01
C PRO A 208 -1.33 6.19 -9.81
N GLY A 209 -1.03 4.94 -9.44
CA GLY A 209 -1.52 3.75 -10.11
C GLY A 209 -2.08 2.75 -9.11
N ILE A 210 -2.53 1.61 -9.62
CA ILE A 210 -3.00 0.50 -8.80
C ILE A 210 -2.45 -0.82 -9.35
N GLY A 211 -2.36 -1.87 -8.53
CA GLY A 211 -1.96 -3.20 -9.01
C GLY A 211 -2.91 -3.70 -10.11
N PRO A 212 -2.40 -4.35 -11.18
CA PRO A 212 -3.23 -4.78 -12.31
C PRO A 212 -4.32 -5.80 -11.92
N GLN A 213 -4.11 -6.61 -10.87
CA GLN A 213 -5.14 -7.49 -10.32
C GLN A 213 -6.33 -6.67 -9.79
N HIS A 214 -6.06 -5.61 -9.04
CA HIS A 214 -7.10 -4.73 -8.49
C HIS A 214 -7.83 -3.96 -9.59
N ALA A 215 -7.10 -3.45 -10.59
CA ALA A 215 -7.72 -2.83 -11.77
C ALA A 215 -8.69 -3.78 -12.48
N HIS A 216 -8.31 -5.06 -12.64
CA HIS A 216 -9.19 -6.07 -13.19
C HIS A 216 -10.40 -6.37 -12.30
N LEU A 217 -10.18 -6.52 -10.98
CA LEU A 217 -11.25 -6.80 -10.01
C LEU A 217 -12.27 -5.66 -9.90
N PHE A 218 -11.83 -4.42 -10.11
CA PHE A 218 -12.69 -3.25 -10.25
C PHE A 218 -13.54 -3.33 -11.53
N ASP A 219 -12.91 -3.59 -12.68
CA ASP A 219 -13.58 -3.65 -14.00
C ASP A 219 -14.69 -4.73 -14.05
N VAL A 220 -14.44 -5.89 -13.44
CA VAL A 220 -15.45 -6.98 -13.35
C VAL A 220 -16.41 -6.84 -12.18
N GLY A 221 -16.28 -5.78 -11.36
CA GLY A 221 -17.15 -5.51 -10.21
C GLY A 221 -17.00 -6.47 -9.03
N ARG A 222 -15.92 -7.26 -8.97
CA ARG A 222 -15.70 -8.22 -7.87
C ARG A 222 -15.28 -7.54 -6.57
N VAL A 223 -14.49 -6.47 -6.67
CA VAL A 223 -14.08 -5.64 -5.53
C VAL A 223 -14.71 -4.28 -5.70
N GLN A 224 -15.37 -3.79 -4.66
CA GLN A 224 -15.87 -2.43 -4.59
C GLN A 224 -14.74 -1.51 -4.12
N PHE A 225 -14.53 -0.39 -4.81
CA PHE A 225 -13.53 0.58 -4.41
C PHE A 225 -14.20 1.83 -3.85
N LEU A 226 -13.94 2.10 -2.58
CA LEU A 226 -14.31 3.32 -1.89
C LEU A 226 -13.07 4.21 -1.74
N SER A 227 -13.28 5.43 -1.28
CA SER A 227 -12.17 6.35 -1.00
C SER A 227 -12.42 7.09 0.31
N ALA A 228 -11.35 7.38 1.04
CA ALA A 228 -11.39 8.18 2.26
C ALA A 228 -10.46 9.39 2.13
N THR A 229 -10.94 10.57 2.53
CA THR A 229 -10.14 11.79 2.61
C THR A 229 -9.14 11.73 3.76
N ASP A 230 -8.16 12.63 3.71
CA ASP A 230 -7.17 12.77 4.78
C ASP A 230 -7.86 12.97 6.15
N ASP A 231 -8.86 13.85 6.22
CA ASP A 231 -9.54 14.16 7.48
C ASP A 231 -10.34 12.94 8.00
N GLU A 232 -11.05 12.22 7.13
CA GLU A 232 -11.80 11.01 7.51
C GLU A 232 -10.86 9.91 8.04
N ALA A 233 -9.72 9.69 7.38
CA ALA A 233 -8.73 8.70 7.82
C ALA A 233 -8.10 9.09 9.16
N MET A 234 -7.77 10.37 9.35
CA MET A 234 -7.18 10.84 10.60
C MET A 234 -8.16 10.73 11.76
N GLU A 235 -9.43 11.10 11.55
CA GLU A 235 -10.51 10.91 12.52
C GLU A 235 -10.69 9.44 12.90
N ALA A 236 -10.77 8.54 11.93
CA ALA A 236 -10.91 7.10 12.18
C ALA A 236 -9.73 6.52 12.95
N GLY A 237 -8.51 7.02 12.68
CA GLY A 237 -7.32 6.61 13.42
C GLY A 237 -7.34 7.03 14.89
N ILE A 238 -7.81 8.26 15.17
CA ILE A 238 -8.01 8.75 16.55
C ILE A 238 -9.13 8.01 17.26
N GLU A 239 -10.22 7.72 16.54
CA GLU A 239 -11.35 6.95 17.06
C GLU A 239 -10.91 5.56 17.51
N LEU A 240 -10.20 4.80 16.65
CA LEU A 240 -9.64 3.51 17.05
C LEU A 240 -8.69 3.62 18.25
N SER A 241 -7.84 4.65 18.26
CA SER A 241 -6.90 4.88 19.37
C SER A 241 -7.60 5.11 20.70
N ARG A 242 -8.76 5.80 20.68
CA ARG A 242 -9.54 6.11 21.88
C ARG A 242 -10.40 4.96 22.37
N LEU A 243 -11.01 4.23 21.43
CA LEU A 243 -11.92 3.14 21.75
C LEU A 243 -11.15 1.87 22.15
N GLU A 244 -10.09 1.54 21.41
CA GLU A 244 -9.42 0.25 21.50
C GLU A 244 -7.95 0.35 21.96
N GLY A 245 -7.41 1.55 22.15
CA GLY A 245 -6.01 1.73 22.55
C GLY A 245 -5.00 1.33 21.47
N ILE A 246 -5.43 1.23 20.21
CA ILE A 246 -4.59 0.84 19.07
C ILE A 246 -4.34 2.09 18.22
N ILE A 247 -3.08 2.48 18.05
CA ILE A 247 -2.70 3.57 17.14
C ILE A 247 -2.40 2.97 15.76
N PRO A 248 -3.29 3.13 14.76
CA PRO A 248 -3.10 2.53 13.45
C PRO A 248 -2.15 3.35 12.60
N ALA A 249 -1.53 2.70 11.60
CA ALA A 249 -0.92 3.45 10.49
C ALA A 249 -2.02 4.23 9.76
N ILE A 250 -1.69 5.43 9.27
CA ILE A 250 -2.67 6.28 8.56
C ILE A 250 -3.22 5.56 7.32
N GLU A 251 -2.41 4.71 6.65
CA GLU A 251 -2.86 3.81 5.59
C GLU A 251 -4.06 2.96 6.05
N SER A 252 -3.91 2.25 7.17
CA SER A 252 -4.97 1.38 7.72
C SER A 252 -6.18 2.19 8.21
N ALA A 253 -5.95 3.43 8.66
CA ALA A 253 -7.02 4.32 9.07
C ALA A 253 -7.96 4.71 7.92
N HIS A 254 -7.51 4.66 6.66
CA HIS A 254 -8.41 4.80 5.51
C HIS A 254 -9.40 3.63 5.42
N ALA A 255 -8.94 2.39 5.65
CA ALA A 255 -9.83 1.23 5.67
C ALA A 255 -10.89 1.33 6.78
N LEU A 256 -10.50 1.83 7.95
CA LEU A 256 -11.42 2.10 9.06
C LEU A 256 -12.42 3.21 8.75
N ALA A 257 -11.99 4.28 8.07
CA ALA A 257 -12.87 5.40 7.73
C ALA A 257 -14.06 4.95 6.85
N ALA A 258 -13.85 3.98 5.96
CA ALA A 258 -14.91 3.43 5.11
C ALA A 258 -16.01 2.69 5.90
N LEU A 259 -15.78 2.29 7.15
CA LEU A 259 -16.81 1.65 7.98
C LEU A 259 -18.05 2.55 8.16
N ARG A 260 -17.88 3.87 8.18
CA ARG A 260 -18.98 4.84 8.32
C ARG A 260 -19.95 4.83 7.12
N SER A 261 -19.49 4.40 5.96
CA SER A 261 -20.26 4.34 4.71
C SER A 261 -20.53 2.92 4.22
N LEU A 262 -20.12 1.90 4.99
CA LEU A 262 -20.23 0.49 4.64
C LEU A 262 -21.68 0.01 4.52
N GLY A 263 -22.56 0.55 5.36
CA GLY A 263 -23.96 0.12 5.44
C GLY A 263 -24.15 -1.25 6.10
N ALA A 264 -23.17 -1.72 6.88
CA ALA A 264 -23.24 -2.99 7.59
C ALA A 264 -24.39 -3.00 8.61
N GLU A 265 -25.09 -4.13 8.69
CA GLU A 265 -26.12 -4.41 9.68
C GLU A 265 -25.49 -4.89 11.00
N LYS A 266 -26.31 -4.92 12.06
CA LYS A 266 -25.84 -5.24 13.41
C LYS A 266 -25.19 -6.62 13.53
N ASP A 267 -25.67 -7.59 12.76
CA ASP A 267 -25.23 -8.99 12.83
C ASP A 267 -24.19 -9.33 11.75
N ASP A 268 -23.80 -8.35 10.92
CA ASP A 268 -22.76 -8.54 9.90
C ASP A 268 -21.37 -8.69 10.54
N VAL A 269 -20.58 -9.63 10.01
CA VAL A 269 -19.18 -9.82 10.37
C VAL A 269 -18.29 -9.02 9.42
N VAL A 270 -17.61 -8.01 9.95
CA VAL A 270 -16.70 -7.15 9.18
C VAL A 270 -15.24 -7.41 9.58
N VAL A 271 -14.42 -7.80 8.61
CA VAL A 271 -12.97 -7.91 8.79
C VAL A 271 -12.29 -6.69 8.18
N VAL A 272 -11.53 -5.95 8.98
CA VAL A 272 -10.68 -4.86 8.51
C VAL A 272 -9.21 -5.27 8.60
N ASN A 273 -8.48 -5.18 7.48
CA ASN A 273 -7.05 -5.44 7.48
C ASN A 273 -6.28 -4.24 8.04
N LEU A 274 -5.92 -4.30 9.33
CA LEU A 274 -5.03 -3.34 10.00
C LEU A 274 -3.58 -3.52 9.53
N SER A 275 -3.31 -3.07 8.31
CA SER A 275 -2.06 -3.30 7.56
C SER A 275 -0.77 -2.85 8.25
N GLY A 276 -0.85 -1.99 9.26
CA GLY A 276 0.32 -1.54 10.01
C GLY A 276 -0.01 -0.67 11.21
N ARG A 277 1.02 -0.48 12.06
CA ARG A 277 0.98 0.34 13.28
C ARG A 277 1.39 1.80 13.00
N GLY A 278 0.84 2.72 13.80
CA GLY A 278 0.96 4.16 13.62
C GLY A 278 2.19 4.83 14.22
N ASP A 279 3.15 4.09 14.79
CA ASP A 279 4.36 4.68 15.38
C ASP A 279 5.12 5.59 14.40
N LYS A 280 5.13 5.23 13.11
CA LYS A 280 5.77 6.02 12.05
C LYS A 280 5.04 7.33 11.75
N ASP A 281 3.76 7.41 12.12
CA ASP A 281 2.84 8.48 11.75
C ASP A 281 2.55 9.45 12.91
N LEU A 282 3.13 9.23 14.09
CA LEU A 282 2.89 10.06 15.27
C LEU A 282 3.15 11.55 15.02
N GLU A 283 4.23 11.89 14.31
CA GLU A 283 4.51 13.30 13.96
C GLU A 283 3.43 13.87 13.02
N THR A 284 2.90 13.06 12.11
CA THR A 284 1.80 13.47 11.22
C THR A 284 0.51 13.67 11.99
N TYR A 285 0.16 12.78 12.93
CA TYR A 285 -0.94 12.99 13.87
C TYR A 285 -0.75 14.30 14.64
N MET A 286 0.41 14.51 15.27
CA MET A 286 0.71 15.73 16.04
C MET A 286 0.58 17.01 15.20
N ARG A 287 1.02 17.00 13.94
CA ARG A 287 0.86 18.15 13.03
C ARG A 287 -0.58 18.39 12.59
N TRP A 288 -1.37 17.34 12.42
CA TRP A 288 -2.79 17.46 12.09
C TRP A 288 -3.58 18.05 13.26
N GLY A 289 -3.29 17.62 14.49
CA GLY A 289 -3.66 18.32 15.73
C GLY A 289 -5.15 18.40 16.07
N LYS A 290 -6.05 17.75 15.33
CA LYS A 290 -7.50 17.74 15.60
C LYS A 290 -7.90 16.57 16.52
N TYR A 291 -7.28 16.46 17.70
CA TYR A 291 -7.66 15.49 18.74
C TYR A 291 -7.43 16.01 20.15
#